data_AF-A0A6N2NGD4-F1
#
_entry.id   AF-A0A6N2NGD4-F1
#
_cell.length_a   1.000
_cell.length_b   1.000
_cell.length_c   1.000
_cell.angle_alpha   90.00
_cell.angle_beta   90.00
_cell.angle_gamma   90.00
#
_symmetry.space_group_name_H-M   'P 1'
#
loop_
_entity.id
_entity.type
_entity.pdbx_description
1 polymer ?
#
loop_
_entity_poly.entity_id
_entity_poly.type
_entity_poly.pdbx_seq_one_letter_code
_entity_poly.pdbx_strand_id
1 'polypeptide(L)'
;MITEPLLSNPKGGITALLFIIANEALERLASFGLSTNMIMYLTREYGMDAASGAQILFLYSAAGNFMPIIGAFLADTYVGRYPMIGFGCITSLLWR
;
A
#
# COMPACT_ATOMS: atom_id res chain seq x y z
N MET A 1 19.76 13.08 -19.85
CA MET A 1 19.39 12.34 -21.07
C MET A 1 18.94 10.96 -20.59
N ILE A 2 17.66 10.82 -20.27
CA ILE A 2 17.09 9.59 -19.68
C ILE A 2 16.83 8.65 -20.85
N THR A 3 17.65 7.61 -20.99
CA THR A 3 17.48 6.61 -22.03
C THR A 3 16.50 5.56 -21.53
N GLU A 4 15.24 5.63 -21.97
CA GLU A 4 14.25 4.57 -21.78
C GLU A 4 14.20 3.68 -23.04
N PRO A 5 14.51 2.37 -22.96
CA PRO A 5 14.14 1.42 -23.99
C PRO A 5 13.03 0.48 -23.46
N LEU A 6 11.83 1.01 -23.21
CA LEU A 6 10.72 0.25 -22.59
C LEU A 6 9.50 0.10 -23.53
N LEU A 7 9.67 0.12 -24.85
CA LEU A 7 8.56 -0.01 -25.82
C LEU A 7 8.78 -1.11 -26.88
N SER A 8 9.52 -2.17 -26.56
CA SER A 8 9.77 -3.29 -27.49
C SER A 8 9.05 -4.58 -27.13
N ASN A 9 7.77 -4.53 -26.72
CA ASN A 9 6.89 -5.70 -26.78
C ASN A 9 5.40 -5.30 -26.78
N PRO A 10 4.66 -5.47 -27.89
CA PRO A 10 3.22 -5.18 -27.95
C PRO A 10 2.45 -6.36 -27.38
N LYS A 11 2.57 -6.63 -26.08
CA LYS A 11 1.82 -7.72 -25.42
C LYS A 11 1.09 -7.17 -24.20
N GLY A 12 -0.19 -6.85 -24.41
CA GLY A 12 -1.17 -6.78 -23.33
C GLY A 12 -1.54 -5.40 -22.79
N GLY A 13 -1.34 -4.31 -23.53
CA GLY A 13 -1.61 -2.95 -23.04
C GLY A 13 -3.03 -2.74 -22.50
N ILE A 14 -4.05 -3.26 -23.19
CA ILE A 14 -5.46 -3.06 -22.80
C ILE A 14 -5.85 -3.94 -21.60
N THR A 15 -5.39 -5.19 -21.58
CA THR A 15 -5.68 -6.12 -20.48
C THR A 15 -4.97 -5.69 -19.19
N ALA A 16 -3.69 -5.31 -19.27
CA ALA A 16 -2.95 -4.78 -18.12
C ALA A 16 -3.56 -3.47 -17.60
N LEU A 17 -3.99 -2.58 -18.49
CA LEU A 17 -4.68 -1.34 -18.11
C LEU A 17 -5.97 -1.62 -17.33
N LEU A 18 -6.78 -2.59 -17.75
CA LEU A 18 -8.00 -2.97 -17.04
C LEU A 18 -7.70 -3.49 -15.62
N PHE A 19 -6.65 -4.30 -15.46
CA PHE A 19 -6.24 -4.77 -14.13
C PHE A 19 -5.77 -3.62 -13.23
N ILE A 20 -5.03 -2.66 -13.77
CA ILE A 20 -4.57 -1.48 -13.01
C ILE A 20 -5.78 -0.63 -12.58
N ILE A 21 -6.71 -0.36 -13.49
CA ILE A 21 -7.92 0.43 -13.18
C ILE A 21 -8.79 -0.29 -12.16
N ALA A 22 -8.98 -1.60 -12.30
CA ALA A 22 -9.75 -2.40 -11.35
C ALA A 22 -9.11 -2.37 -9.95
N ASN A 23 -7.78 -2.45 -9.86
CA ASN A 23 -7.06 -2.36 -8.60
C ASN A 23 -7.23 -0.98 -7.95
N GLU A 24 -7.03 0.10 -8.71
CA GLU A 24 -7.26 1.48 -8.23
C GLU A 24 -8.70 1.67 -7.75
N ALA A 25 -9.69 1.17 -8.49
CA ALA A 25 -11.09 1.25 -8.12
C ALA A 25 -11.38 0.51 -6.80
N LEU A 26 -10.83 -0.70 -6.63
CA LEU A 26 -10.97 -1.48 -5.40
C LEU A 26 -10.32 -0.79 -4.21
N GLU A 27 -9.12 -0.23 -4.38
CA GLU A 27 -8.42 0.52 -3.33
C GLU A 27 -9.23 1.73 -2.86
N ARG A 28 -9.81 2.49 -3.80
CA ARG A 28 -10.69 3.62 -3.45
C ARG A 28 -11.98 3.18 -2.78
N LEU A 29 -12.62 2.13 -3.29
CA LEU A 29 -13.84 1.57 -2.69
C LEU A 29 -13.60 1.10 -1.25
N ALA A 30 -12.49 0.39 -1.01
CA ALA A 30 -12.11 -0.06 0.33
C ALA A 30 -11.83 1.13 1.26
N SER A 31 -11.12 2.15 0.76
CA SER A 31 -10.82 3.36 1.54
C SER A 31 -12.07 4.13 1.96
N PHE A 32 -13.02 4.35 1.03
CA PHE A 32 -14.29 5.00 1.34
C PHE A 32 -15.18 4.14 2.26
N GLY A 33 -15.27 2.82 2.00
CA GLY A 33 -16.04 1.91 2.85
C GLY A 33 -15.53 1.90 4.28
N LEU A 34 -14.21 1.83 4.46
CA LEU A 34 -13.57 1.83 5.77
C LEU A 34 -13.73 3.19 6.48
N SER A 35 -13.52 4.31 5.80
CA SER A 35 -13.64 5.64 6.41
C SER A 35 -15.06 5.90 6.94
N THR A 36 -16.08 5.48 6.18
CA THR A 36 -17.49 5.67 6.52
C THR A 36 -17.91 4.76 7.68
N ASN A 37 -17.41 3.52 7.72
CA ASN A 37 -17.68 2.60 8.82
C ASN A 37 -16.97 3.06 10.11
N MET A 38 -15.71 3.52 10.00
CA MET A 38 -14.91 3.96 11.14
C MET A 38 -15.53 5.18 11.85
N ILE A 39 -16.01 6.19 11.12
CA ILE A 39 -16.67 7.34 11.76
C ILE A 39 -17.98 6.94 12.46
N MET A 40 -18.75 6.02 11.86
CA MET A 40 -19.98 5.50 12.46
C MET A 40 -19.68 4.71 13.74
N TYR A 41 -18.66 3.85 13.72
CA TYR A 41 -18.26 3.06 14.88
C TYR A 41 -17.76 3.95 16.03
N LEU A 42 -16.90 4.92 15.74
CA LEU A 42 -16.37 5.85 16.75
C LEU A 42 -17.47 6.69 17.40
N THR A 43 -18.46 7.14 16.62
CA THR A 43 -19.54 8.00 17.12
C THR A 43 -20.62 7.20 17.86
N ARG A 44 -21.01 6.02 17.35
CA ARG A 44 -22.15 5.25 17.88
C ARG A 44 -21.77 4.25 18.96
N GLU A 45 -20.71 3.47 18.74
CA GLU A 45 -20.32 2.39 19.66
C GLU A 45 -19.34 2.88 20.72
N TYR A 46 -18.40 3.76 20.32
CA TYR A 46 -17.41 4.32 21.23
C TYR A 46 -17.89 5.57 21.99
N GLY A 47 -19.04 6.14 21.59
CA GLY A 47 -19.61 7.34 22.21
C GLY A 47 -18.69 8.56 22.17
N MET A 48 -17.71 8.59 21.27
CA MET A 48 -16.77 9.69 21.14
C MET A 48 -17.43 10.90 20.48
N ASP A 49 -17.05 12.09 20.94
CA ASP A 49 -17.47 13.35 20.32
C ASP A 49 -17.05 13.39 18.84
N ALA A 50 -17.88 13.97 17.97
CA ALA A 50 -17.63 14.03 16.54
C ALA A 50 -16.29 14.71 16.21
N ALA A 51 -15.86 15.69 17.03
CA ALA A 51 -14.55 16.31 16.91
C ALA A 51 -13.40 15.32 17.15
N SER A 52 -13.57 14.40 18.10
CA SER A 52 -12.59 13.35 18.42
C SER A 52 -12.60 12.19 17.42
N GLY A 53 -13.74 11.87 16.80
CA GLY A 53 -13.79 10.94 15.67
C GLY A 53 -13.08 11.48 14.42
N ALA A 54 -13.25 12.79 14.14
CA ALA A 54 -12.66 13.44 12.99
C ALA A 54 -11.12 13.47 13.05
N GLN A 55 -10.52 13.76 14.21
CA GLN A 55 -9.05 13.74 14.38
C GLN A 55 -8.44 12.35 14.09
N ILE A 56 -9.11 11.26 14.47
CA ILE A 56 -8.65 9.90 14.16
C ILE A 56 -8.73 9.66 12.64
N LEU A 57 -9.80 10.10 11.99
CA LEU A 57 -9.92 10.02 10.53
C LEU A 57 -8.83 10.82 9.81
N PHE A 58 -8.52 12.03 10.29
CA PHE A 58 -7.43 12.85 9.76
C PHE A 58 -6.08 12.17 9.94
N LEU A 59 -5.82 11.58 11.10
CA LEU A 59 -4.59 10.82 11.35
C LEU A 59 -4.49 9.59 10.44
N TYR A 60 -5.59 8.87 10.24
CA TYR A 60 -5.66 7.73 9.32
C TYR A 60 -5.37 8.17 7.88
N SER A 61 -5.97 9.26 7.42
CA SER A 61 -5.71 9.82 6.08
C SER A 61 -4.26 10.29 5.94
N ALA A 62 -3.70 10.93 6.96
CA ALA A 62 -2.29 11.33 6.99
C ALA A 62 -1.38 10.08 6.89
N ALA A 63 -1.64 9.04 7.69
CA ALA A 63 -0.91 7.78 7.62
C ALA A 63 -0.98 7.12 6.24
N GLY A 64 -2.16 7.14 5.59
CA GLY A 64 -2.34 6.66 4.22
C GLY A 64 -1.46 7.40 3.19
N ASN A 65 -1.23 8.71 3.37
CA ASN A 65 -0.33 9.49 2.51
C ASN A 65 1.15 9.20 2.78
N PHE A 66 1.52 8.85 4.01
CA PHE A 66 2.90 8.45 4.35
C PHE A 66 3.22 7.00 3.96
N MET A 67 2.21 6.12 3.92
CA MET A 67 2.33 4.71 3.54
C MET A 67 3.10 4.47 2.23
N PRO A 68 2.84 5.18 1.10
CA PRO A 68 3.61 5.01 -0.13
C PRO A 68 5.06 5.48 -0.02
N ILE A 69 5.37 6.48 0.82
CA ILE A 69 6.77 6.91 1.06
C ILE A 69 7.52 5.80 1.80
N ILE A 70 6.92 5.27 2.86
CA ILE A 70 7.47 4.13 3.62
C ILE A 70 7.56 2.90 2.72
N GLY A 71 6.54 2.64 1.91
CA GLY A 71 6.48 1.53 0.97
C GLY A 71 7.52 1.64 -0.14
N ALA A 72 7.76 2.84 -0.68
CA ALA A 72 8.82 3.11 -1.65
C ALA A 72 10.19 2.92 -1.00
N PHE A 73 10.41 3.46 0.19
CA PHE A 73 11.66 3.25 0.94
C PHE A 73 11.88 1.77 1.24
N LEU A 74 10.86 1.04 1.68
CA LEU A 74 10.92 -0.40 1.86
C LEU A 74 11.20 -1.11 0.53
N ALA A 75 10.55 -0.73 -0.57
CA ALA A 75 10.80 -1.31 -1.89
C ALA A 75 12.24 -1.04 -2.35
N ASP A 76 12.77 0.16 -2.16
CA ASP A 76 14.15 0.51 -2.50
C ASP A 76 15.16 -0.26 -1.62
N THR A 77 14.78 -0.57 -0.37
CA THR A 77 15.63 -1.34 0.57
C THR A 77 15.49 -2.85 0.37
N TYR A 78 14.32 -3.37 0.00
CA TYR A 78 14.02 -4.80 -0.20
C TYR A 78 14.25 -5.28 -1.64
N VAL A 79 14.06 -4.42 -2.66
CA VAL A 79 14.33 -4.70 -4.08
C VAL A 79 15.80 -4.40 -4.41
N GLY A 80 16.68 -4.68 -3.45
CA GLY A 80 18.09 -4.88 -3.68
C GLY A 80 18.49 -6.23 -3.13
N ARG A 81 18.18 -7.32 -3.88
CA ARG A 81 18.79 -8.70 -3.94
C ARG A 81 19.22 -9.46 -2.65
N TYR A 82 19.51 -8.80 -1.54
CA TYR A 82 20.25 -9.31 -0.38
C TYR A 82 19.39 -9.86 0.79
N PRO A 83 18.18 -9.36 1.13
CA PRO A 83 17.51 -9.83 2.34
C PRO A 83 16.97 -11.27 2.21
N MET A 84 16.54 -11.68 1.01
CA MET A 84 16.04 -13.05 0.77
C MET A 84 17.17 -14.09 0.78
N ILE A 85 18.35 -13.72 0.24
CA ILE A 85 19.57 -14.54 0.32
C ILE A 85 20.09 -14.59 1.77
N GLY A 86 20.04 -13.47 2.50
CA GLY A 86 20.44 -13.40 3.91
C GLY A 86 19.61 -14.32 4.80
N PHE A 87 18.28 -14.27 4.69
CA PHE A 87 17.41 -15.21 5.40
C PHE A 87 17.66 -16.66 4.97
N GLY A 88 17.88 -16.91 3.67
CA GLY A 88 18.26 -18.25 3.18
C GLY A 88 19.56 -18.77 3.81
N CYS A 89 20.61 -17.93 3.85
CA CYS A 89 21.90 -18.26 4.44
C CYS A 89 21.81 -18.53 5.95
N ILE A 90 21.10 -17.69 6.70
CA ILE A 90 20.93 -17.87 8.15
C ILE A 90 20.20 -19.19 8.43
N THR A 91 19.14 -19.49 7.68
CA THR A 91 18.37 -20.72 7.85
C THR A 91 19.19 -21.97 7.48
N SER A 92 20.01 -21.91 6.43
CA SER A 92 20.90 -23.03 6.04
C SER A 92 22.06 -23.27 7.01
N LEU A 93 22.57 -22.23 7.68
CA LEU A 93 23.61 -22.36 8.71
C LEU A 93 23.05 -22.87 10.03
N LEU A 94 21.81 -22.52 10.39
CA LEU A 94 21.17 -22.99 11.61
C LEU A 94 20.76 -24.48 11.54
N TRP A 95 20.61 -25.03 10.33
CA TRP A 95 20.22 -26.43 10.10
C TRP A 95 21.42 -27.39 9.97
N ARG A 96 22.65 -26.89 10.10
CA ARG A 96 23.88 -27.71 10.16
C ARG A 96 24.44 -27.72 11.57
#